data_AF-A0A1G8SYB6-F1
#
_entry.id   AF-A0A1G8SYB6-F1
#
_cell.length_a   1.000
_cell.length_b   1.000
_cell.length_c   1.000
_cell.angle_alpha   90.00
_cell.angle_beta   90.00
_cell.angle_gamma   90.00
#
_symmetry.space_group_name_H-M   'P 1'
#
loop_
_entity.id
_entity.type
_entity.pdbx_description
1 polymer ?
#
loop_
_entity_poly.entity_id
_entity_poly.type
_entity_poly.pdbx_seq_one_letter_code
_entity_poly.pdbx_strand_id
1 'polypeptide(L)'
;MESKLRYKYTLIFFWSLVGFFIGGSVYVINGGDNNVLGFFAKAVGLLIGHAVSTKIIFKRNPKLKLLDKRLSNDERNRKIIAEASTYSFLGTLVLVIGVILLGELRGDFYLSFGAAIFGGIMLLMYYIVFRVISKRM
;
A
#
# COMPACT_ATOMS: atom_id res chain seq x y z
N MET A 1 25.14 -5.24 -4.50
CA MET A 1 24.14 -4.72 -5.47
C MET A 1 22.75 -4.66 -4.83
N GLU A 2 22.33 -5.72 -4.13
CA GLU A 2 21.12 -5.76 -3.29
C GLU A 2 21.07 -4.68 -2.20
N SER A 3 22.18 -4.39 -1.52
CA SER A 3 22.18 -3.41 -0.41
C SER A 3 21.75 -2.00 -0.83
N LYS A 4 22.17 -1.53 -2.01
CA LYS A 4 21.77 -0.22 -2.57
C LYS A 4 20.30 -0.19 -2.97
N LEU A 5 19.77 -1.31 -3.47
CA LEU A 5 18.36 -1.44 -3.85
C LEU A 5 17.46 -1.56 -2.62
N ARG A 6 17.86 -2.34 -1.61
CA ARG A 6 17.21 -2.41 -0.30
C ARG A 6 17.16 -1.03 0.35
N TYR A 7 18.29 -0.34 0.41
CA TYR A 7 18.35 1.02 0.95
C TYR A 7 17.41 1.99 0.22
N LYS A 8 17.30 1.91 -1.12
CA LYS A 8 16.30 2.67 -1.90
C LYS A 8 14.88 2.39 -1.40
N TYR A 9 14.47 1.13 -1.33
CA TYR A 9 13.10 0.79 -0.92
C TYR A 9 12.82 1.15 0.54
N THR A 10 13.81 1.02 1.43
CA THR A 10 13.71 1.51 2.81
C THR A 10 13.50 3.02 2.87
N LEU A 11 14.21 3.78 2.04
CA LEU A 11 14.08 5.24 2.01
C LEU A 11 12.73 5.68 1.42
N ILE A 12 12.27 5.01 0.37
CA ILE A 12 10.92 5.23 -0.19
C ILE A 12 9.85 4.90 0.85
N PHE A 13 9.99 3.78 1.56
CA PHE A 13 9.06 3.40 2.63
C PHE A 13 9.03 4.44 3.74
N PHE A 14 10.19 4.89 4.21
CA PHE A 14 10.30 5.96 5.21
C PHE A 14 9.58 7.23 4.78
N TRP A 15 9.82 7.72 3.55
CA TRP A 15 9.15 8.93 3.06
C TRP A 15 7.66 8.73 2.78
N SER A 16 7.24 7.52 2.41
CA SER A 16 5.81 7.18 2.28
C SER A 16 5.13 7.25 3.65
N LEU A 17 5.79 6.76 4.71
CA LEU A 17 5.30 6.84 6.09
C LEU A 17 5.26 8.29 6.59
N VAL A 18 6.30 9.09 6.32
CA VAL A 18 6.30 10.52 6.62
C VAL A 18 5.14 11.22 5.90
N GLY A 19 4.92 10.92 4.61
CA GLY A 19 3.80 11.43 3.84
C GLY A 19 2.44 11.06 4.44
N PHE A 20 2.28 9.83 4.92
CA PHE A 20 1.07 9.37 5.60
C PHE A 20 0.73 10.23 6.82
N PHE A 21 1.70 10.50 7.69
CA PHE A 21 1.50 11.34 8.86
C PHE A 21 1.24 12.81 8.50
N ILE A 22 1.97 13.37 7.53
CA ILE A 22 1.73 14.74 7.04
C ILE A 22 0.31 14.88 6.49
N GLY A 23 -0.16 13.94 5.67
CA GLY A 23 -1.52 13.95 5.14
C GLY A 23 -2.59 13.95 6.24
N GLY A 24 -2.36 13.16 7.29
CA GLY A 24 -3.21 13.17 8.49
C GLY A 24 -3.19 14.50 9.23
N SER A 25 -2.00 15.06 9.48
CA SER A 25 -1.85 16.35 10.18
C SER A 25 -2.49 17.49 9.39
N VAL A 26 -2.33 17.54 8.07
CA VAL A 26 -2.96 18.56 7.21
C VAL A 26 -4.48 18.48 7.28
N TYR A 27 -5.04 17.27 7.30
CA TYR A 27 -6.49 17.08 7.45
C TYR A 27 -7.01 17.63 8.78
N VAL A 28 -6.34 17.30 9.89
CA VAL A 28 -6.73 17.76 11.23
C VAL A 28 -6.58 19.27 11.37
N ILE A 29 -5.48 19.86 10.86
CA ILE A 29 -5.25 21.32 10.88
C ILE A 29 -6.35 22.07 10.12
N ASN A 30 -6.87 21.49 9.03
CA ASN A 30 -7.95 22.08 8.25
C ASN A 30 -9.35 21.84 8.84
N GLY A 31 -9.45 21.45 10.12
CA GLY A 31 -10.72 21.22 10.81
C GLY A 31 -11.40 19.90 10.45
N GLY A 32 -10.67 18.96 9.87
CA GLY A 32 -11.19 17.63 9.56
C GLY A 32 -11.35 16.78 10.83
N ASP A 33 -12.57 16.31 11.08
CA ASP A 33 -12.96 15.50 12.24
C ASP A 33 -13.44 14.09 11.86
N ASN A 34 -13.67 13.84 10.57
CA ASN A 34 -14.21 12.60 10.06
C ASN A 34 -13.12 11.55 9.84
N ASN A 35 -13.23 10.41 10.51
CA ASN A 35 -12.27 9.32 10.44
C ASN A 35 -12.07 8.75 9.02
N VAL A 36 -13.11 8.73 8.19
CA VAL A 36 -13.05 8.23 6.80
C VAL A 36 -12.27 9.21 5.93
N LEU A 37 -12.60 10.50 5.99
CA LEU A 37 -11.87 11.53 5.24
C LEU A 37 -10.43 11.68 5.73
N GLY A 38 -10.20 11.53 7.03
CA GLY A 38 -8.86 11.49 7.61
C GLY A 38 -8.03 10.30 7.13
N PHE A 39 -8.65 9.12 6.94
CA PHE A 39 -7.98 7.98 6.32
C PHE A 39 -7.57 8.28 4.87
N PHE A 40 -8.47 8.85 4.06
CA PHE A 40 -8.15 9.21 2.67
C PHE A 40 -7.06 10.28 2.60
N ALA A 41 -7.07 11.28 3.48
CA ALA A 41 -6.03 12.30 3.53
C ALA A 41 -4.65 11.69 3.87
N LYS A 42 -4.60 10.75 4.82
CA LYS A 42 -3.38 9.99 5.12
C LYS A 42 -2.93 9.13 3.93
N ALA A 43 -3.86 8.47 3.25
CA ALA A 43 -3.56 7.68 2.04
C ALA A 43 -3.01 8.55 0.90
N VAL A 44 -3.60 9.72 0.65
CA VAL A 44 -3.10 10.70 -0.33
C VAL A 44 -1.71 11.20 0.07
N GLY A 45 -1.50 11.54 1.34
CA GLY A 45 -0.19 11.94 1.86
C GLY A 45 0.87 10.85 1.65
N LEU A 46 0.52 9.58 1.89
CA LEU A 46 1.38 8.43 1.63
C LEU A 46 1.78 8.35 0.14
N LEU A 47 0.81 8.47 -0.77
CA LEU A 47 1.06 8.45 -2.22
C LEU A 47 1.98 9.60 -2.66
N ILE A 48 1.79 10.79 -2.10
CA ILE A 48 2.65 11.96 -2.37
C ILE A 48 4.07 11.69 -1.87
N GLY A 49 4.24 11.22 -0.62
CA GLY A 49 5.54 10.88 -0.05
C GLY A 49 6.28 9.80 -0.86
N HIS A 50 5.54 8.79 -1.32
CA HIS A 50 6.05 7.75 -2.20
C HIS A 50 6.52 8.32 -3.55
N ALA A 51 5.68 9.12 -4.22
CA ALA A 51 5.98 9.66 -5.54
C ALA A 51 7.16 10.64 -5.51
N VAL A 52 7.19 11.55 -4.54
CA VAL A 52 8.24 12.56 -4.37
C VAL A 52 9.58 11.88 -4.08
N SER A 53 9.62 10.94 -3.13
CA SER A 53 10.85 10.22 -2.78
C SER A 53 11.39 9.42 -3.97
N THR A 54 10.52 8.71 -4.68
CA THR A 54 10.87 7.98 -5.91
C THR A 54 11.49 8.90 -6.96
N LYS A 55 10.88 10.06 -7.21
CA LYS A 55 11.39 11.06 -8.17
C LYS A 55 12.75 11.62 -7.76
N ILE A 56 12.94 11.98 -6.48
CA ILE A 56 14.20 12.53 -5.97
C ILE A 56 15.33 11.49 -6.04
N ILE A 57 15.06 10.25 -5.63
CA ILE A 57 16.06 9.17 -5.62
C ILE A 57 16.51 8.87 -7.05
N PHE A 58 15.59 8.79 -8.01
CA PHE A 58 15.97 8.57 -9.42
C PHE A 58 16.65 9.78 -10.05
N LYS A 59 16.32 11.01 -9.66
CA LYS A 59 17.04 12.21 -10.12
C LYS A 59 18.49 12.21 -9.62
N ARG A 60 18.72 11.82 -8.36
CA ARG A 60 20.07 11.76 -7.75
C ARG A 60 20.89 10.58 -8.26
N ASN A 61 20.27 9.46 -8.63
CA ASN A 61 20.95 8.26 -9.11
C ASN A 61 20.24 7.64 -10.32
N PRO A 62 20.48 8.15 -11.55
CA PRO A 62 19.82 7.68 -12.76
C PRO A 62 20.18 6.23 -13.11
N LYS A 63 21.36 5.73 -12.69
CA LYS A 63 21.75 4.32 -12.85
C LYS A 63 20.78 3.36 -12.13
N LEU A 64 20.17 3.79 -11.01
CA LEU A 64 19.16 2.99 -10.31
C LEU A 64 17.87 2.86 -11.11
N LYS A 65 17.51 3.87 -11.93
CA LYS A 65 16.33 3.82 -12.80
C LYS A 65 16.48 2.76 -13.89
N LEU A 66 17.68 2.64 -14.48
CA LEU A 66 17.99 1.62 -15.48
C LEU A 66 18.00 0.21 -14.87
N LEU A 67 18.54 0.07 -13.66
CA LEU A 67 18.51 -1.18 -12.90
C LEU A 67 17.08 -1.60 -12.57
N ASP A 68 16.24 -0.67 -12.11
CA ASP A 68 14.81 -0.93 -11.84
C ASP A 68 14.09 -1.42 -13.10
N LYS A 69 14.37 -0.78 -14.25
CA LYS A 69 13.80 -1.18 -15.54
C LYS A 69 14.27 -2.57 -16.00
N ARG A 70 15.53 -2.94 -15.74
CA ARG A 70 16.03 -4.29 -16.03
C ARG A 70 15.38 -5.33 -15.12
N LEU A 71 15.28 -5.04 -13.82
CA LEU A 71 14.61 -5.89 -12.83
C LEU A 71 13.11 -6.05 -13.11
N SER A 72 12.43 -5.01 -13.61
CA SER A 72 11.01 -5.11 -13.98
C SER A 72 10.78 -5.92 -15.27
N ASN A 73 11.80 -6.04 -16.11
CA ASN A 73 11.75 -6.82 -17.35
C ASN A 73 12.24 -8.26 -17.16
N ASP A 74 12.81 -8.58 -16.00
CA ASP A 74 13.19 -9.95 -15.64
C ASP A 74 11.94 -10.76 -15.27
N GLU A 75 11.63 -11.79 -16.07
CA GLU A 75 10.49 -12.68 -15.85
C GLU A 75 10.53 -13.39 -14.49
N ARG A 76 11.73 -13.72 -14.01
CA ARG A 76 11.88 -14.36 -12.70
C ARG A 76 11.46 -13.41 -11.58
N ASN A 77 11.85 -12.14 -11.71
CA ASN A 77 11.47 -11.12 -10.74
C ASN A 77 9.97 -10.79 -10.80
N ARG A 78 9.37 -10.79 -12.00
CA ARG A 78 7.90 -10.67 -12.14
C ARG A 78 7.18 -11.80 -11.43
N LYS A 79 7.65 -13.05 -11.57
CA LYS A 79 7.05 -14.21 -10.88
C LYS A 79 7.18 -14.09 -9.37
N ILE A 80 8.36 -13.70 -8.86
CA ILE A 80 8.58 -13.50 -7.41
C ILE A 80 7.67 -12.40 -6.87
N ILE A 81 7.54 -11.26 -7.57
CA ILE A 81 6.66 -10.17 -7.16
C ILE A 81 5.20 -10.63 -7.16
N ALA A 82 4.77 -11.39 -8.17
CA ALA A 82 3.42 -11.93 -8.25
C ALA A 82 3.13 -12.86 -7.06
N GLU A 83 4.00 -13.84 -6.81
CA GLU A 83 3.87 -14.76 -5.66
C GLU A 83 3.87 -14.00 -4.33
N ALA A 84 4.81 -13.07 -4.13
CA ALA A 84 4.87 -12.26 -2.92
C ALA A 84 3.61 -11.40 -2.73
N SER A 85 3.04 -10.88 -3.82
CA SER A 85 1.79 -10.10 -3.77
C SER A 85 0.60 -10.99 -3.39
N THR A 86 0.54 -12.22 -3.89
CA THR A 86 -0.49 -13.21 -3.50
C THR A 86 -0.38 -13.56 -2.02
N TYR A 87 0.82 -13.85 -1.51
CA TYR A 87 1.02 -14.13 -0.09
C TYR A 87 0.71 -12.92 0.79
N SER A 88 1.06 -11.71 0.35
CA SER A 88 0.74 -10.47 1.05
C SER A 88 -0.78 -10.24 1.12
N PHE A 89 -1.50 -10.50 0.03
CA PHE A 89 -2.95 -10.43 -0.01
C PHE A 89 -3.59 -11.43 0.96
N LEU A 90 -3.17 -12.70 0.91
CA LEU A 90 -3.66 -13.75 1.81
C LEU A 90 -3.36 -13.42 3.28
N GLY A 91 -2.14 -12.98 3.60
CA GLY A 91 -1.76 -12.58 4.95
C GLY A 91 -2.58 -11.40 5.46
N THR A 92 -2.85 -10.41 4.59
CA THR A 92 -3.70 -9.28 4.94
C THR A 92 -5.16 -9.72 5.16
N LEU A 93 -5.68 -10.65 4.36
CA LEU A 93 -7.02 -11.22 4.56
C LEU A 93 -7.15 -11.89 5.94
N VAL A 94 -6.15 -12.68 6.33
CA VAL A 94 -6.09 -13.32 7.66
C VAL A 94 -6.06 -12.28 8.77
N LEU A 95 -5.27 -11.21 8.62
CA LEU A 95 -5.24 -10.12 9.59
C LEU A 95 -6.59 -9.41 9.70
N VAL A 96 -7.24 -9.13 8.58
CA VAL A 96 -8.58 -8.51 8.56
C VAL A 96 -9.60 -9.39 9.29
N ILE A 97 -9.61 -10.70 9.02
CA ILE A 97 -10.45 -11.66 9.75
C ILE A 97 -10.13 -11.62 11.25
N GLY A 98 -8.86 -11.59 11.62
CA GLY A 98 -8.43 -11.47 13.01
C GLY A 98 -8.94 -10.18 13.68
N VAL A 99 -8.90 -9.04 12.99
CA VAL A 99 -9.42 -7.75 13.49
C VAL A 99 -10.94 -7.79 13.64
N ILE A 100 -11.67 -8.41 12.71
CA ILE A 100 -13.12 -8.60 12.82
C ILE A 100 -13.43 -9.41 14.07
N LEU A 101 -12.79 -10.57 14.24
CA LEU A 101 -13.00 -11.43 15.42
C LEU A 101 -12.64 -10.71 16.73
N LEU A 102 -11.53 -9.96 16.76
CA LEU A 102 -11.14 -9.18 17.94
C LEU A 102 -12.12 -8.05 18.26
N GLY A 103 -12.64 -7.36 17.23
CA GLY A 103 -13.68 -6.34 17.39
C GLY A 103 -14.96 -6.95 17.96
N GLU A 104 -15.39 -8.09 17.43
CA GLU A 104 -16.57 -8.82 17.90
C GLU A 104 -16.43 -9.28 19.36
N LEU A 105 -15.29 -9.90 19.70
CA LEU A 105 -15.00 -10.38 21.06
C LEU A 105 -14.92 -9.25 22.10
N ARG A 106 -14.59 -8.03 21.67
CA ARG A 106 -14.52 -6.84 22.53
C ARG A 106 -15.81 -6.00 22.53
N GLY A 107 -16.80 -6.38 21.72
CA GLY A 107 -18.01 -5.59 21.52
C GLY A 107 -17.77 -4.25 20.80
N ASP A 108 -16.66 -4.10 20.08
CA ASP A 108 -16.31 -2.88 19.35
C ASP A 108 -16.85 -2.96 17.92
N PHE A 109 -18.11 -2.54 17.76
CA PHE A 109 -18.83 -2.58 16.49
C PHE A 109 -18.10 -1.83 15.38
N TYR A 110 -17.54 -0.64 15.67
CA TYR A 110 -16.88 0.18 14.65
C TYR A 110 -15.59 -0.46 14.13
N LEU A 111 -14.85 -1.14 15.01
CA LEU A 111 -13.65 -1.88 14.61
C LEU A 111 -14.00 -3.08 13.74
N SER A 112 -14.98 -3.89 14.14
CA SER A 112 -15.43 -5.08 13.40
C SER A 112 -16.03 -4.70 12.04
N PHE A 113 -16.93 -3.71 12.02
CA PHE A 113 -17.57 -3.20 10.81
C PHE A 113 -16.58 -2.55 9.84
N GLY A 114 -15.65 -1.73 10.35
CA GLY A 114 -14.61 -1.10 9.53
C GLY A 114 -13.69 -2.12 8.87
N ALA A 115 -13.27 -3.15 9.61
CA ALA A 115 -12.47 -4.24 9.07
C ALA A 115 -13.24 -5.08 8.03
N ALA A 116 -14.54 -5.33 8.25
CA ALA A 116 -15.39 -6.04 7.29
C ALA A 116 -15.54 -5.26 5.97
N ILE A 117 -15.78 -3.94 6.03
CA ILE A 117 -15.81 -3.09 4.83
C ILE A 117 -14.47 -3.14 4.11
N PHE A 118 -13.37 -3.00 4.84
CA PHE A 118 -12.02 -3.03 4.25
C PHE A 118 -11.75 -4.37 3.55
N GLY A 119 -12.07 -5.50 4.19
CA GLY A 119 -12.00 -6.83 3.58
C GLY A 119 -12.90 -6.97 2.35
N GLY A 120 -14.11 -6.42 2.40
CA GLY A 120 -15.04 -6.38 1.26
C GLY A 120 -14.48 -5.61 0.06
N ILE A 121 -13.89 -4.43 0.30
CA ILE A 121 -13.24 -3.63 -0.75
C ILE A 121 -12.04 -4.39 -1.34
N MET A 122 -11.23 -5.05 -0.50
CA MET A 122 -10.10 -5.86 -0.98
C MET A 122 -10.55 -7.00 -1.90
N LEU A 123 -11.60 -7.74 -1.52
CA LEU A 123 -12.17 -8.82 -2.34
C LEU A 123 -12.82 -8.29 -3.62
N LEU A 124 -13.50 -7.14 -3.55
CA LEU A 124 -14.08 -6.49 -4.72
C LEU A 124 -12.98 -6.06 -5.71
N MET A 125 -11.89 -5.45 -5.22
CA MET A 125 -10.74 -5.09 -6.05
C MET A 125 -10.13 -6.32 -6.71
N TYR A 126 -9.94 -7.40 -5.95
CA TYR A 126 -9.46 -8.67 -6.49
C TYR A 126 -10.38 -9.18 -7.60
N TYR A 127 -11.69 -9.18 -7.37
CA TYR A 127 -12.68 -9.59 -8.37
C TYR A 127 -12.66 -8.71 -9.64
N ILE A 128 -12.59 -7.38 -9.49
CA ILE A 128 -12.51 -6.45 -10.63
C ILE A 128 -11.24 -6.70 -11.43
N VAL A 129 -10.09 -6.79 -10.77
CA VAL A 129 -8.79 -7.05 -11.43
C VAL A 129 -8.83 -8.39 -12.15
N PHE A 130 -9.32 -9.44 -11.50
CA PHE A 130 -9.47 -10.76 -12.11
C PHE A 130 -10.35 -10.71 -13.37
N ARG A 131 -11.51 -10.03 -13.30
CA ARG A 131 -12.44 -9.89 -14.42
C ARG A 131 -11.88 -9.04 -15.57
N VAL A 132 -11.08 -8.02 -15.27
CA VAL A 132 -10.44 -7.17 -16.28
C VAL A 132 -9.33 -7.94 -17.00
N ILE A 133 -8.57 -8.76 -16.27
CA ILE A 133 -7.51 -9.60 -16.85
C ILE A 133 -8.12 -10.76 -17.65
N SER A 134 -9.17 -11.41 -17.15
CA SER A 134 -9.82 -12.55 -17.81
C SER A 134 -10.50 -12.17 -19.13
N LYS A 135 -10.83 -10.90 -19.35
CA LYS A 135 -11.38 -10.39 -20.62
C LYS A 135 -10.31 -10.10 -21.68
N ARG A 136 -9.02 -10.10 -21.31
CA ARG A 136 -7.89 -9.81 -22.21
C ARG A 136 -7.12 -11.07 -22.63
N MET A 137 -7.48 -12.23 -22.09
CA MET A 137 -7.05 -13.55 -22.56
C MET A 137 -8.12 -14.12 -23.47
#